data_AF-A0A970WXX1-F1
#
_entry.id   AF-A0A970WXX1-F1
#
_cell.length_a   1.000
_cell.length_b   1.000
_cell.length_c   1.000
_cell.angle_alpha   90.00
_cell.angle_beta   90.00
_cell.angle_gamma   90.00
#
_symmetry.space_group_name_H-M   'P 1'
#
loop_
_entity.id
_entity.type
_entity.pdbx_description
1 polymer ?
#
loop_
_entity_poly.entity_id
_entity_poly.type
_entity_poly.pdbx_seq_one_letter_code
_entity_poly.pdbx_strand_id
1 'polypeptide(L)'
;MMNNEAKQIKKSFWAQLKEDWQNPISRKVRSKNAMMVAGKLIRTFILIGLCFVILAPIIQKLSIAFRDPSDISNPQVAWIPESFSIVNFQIAWELLEYGSSIWNTLILSTVVMLIQIIAS
;
A
#
# COMPACT_ATOMS: atom_id res chain seq x y z
N MET A 1 -9.90 -47.16 -31.47
CA MET A 1 -10.08 -47.74 -30.12
C MET A 1 -9.85 -46.72 -28.97
N MET A 2 -9.23 -45.55 -29.22
CA MET A 2 -8.88 -44.54 -28.18
C MET A 2 -10.04 -43.66 -27.63
N ASN A 3 -11.22 -43.62 -28.26
CA ASN A 3 -12.31 -42.70 -27.88
C ASN A 3 -13.06 -43.14 -26.61
N ASN A 4 -13.11 -44.44 -26.34
CA ASN A 4 -13.87 -44.98 -25.22
C ASN A 4 -13.12 -44.86 -23.89
N GLU A 5 -11.80 -45.00 -23.88
CA GLU A 5 -10.97 -44.82 -22.68
C GLU A 5 -10.98 -43.37 -22.19
N ALA A 6 -10.87 -42.40 -23.10
CA ALA A 6 -10.98 -40.97 -22.75
C ALA A 6 -12.35 -40.64 -22.13
N LYS A 7 -13.44 -41.25 -22.63
CA LYS A 7 -14.78 -41.12 -22.03
C LYS A 7 -14.86 -41.77 -20.64
N GLN A 8 -14.21 -42.93 -20.44
CA GLN A 8 -14.19 -43.59 -19.14
C GLN A 8 -13.39 -42.80 -18.10
N ILE A 9 -12.22 -42.29 -18.47
CA ILE A 9 -11.37 -41.44 -17.60
C ILE A 9 -12.11 -40.17 -17.21
N LYS A 10 -12.77 -39.52 -18.17
CA LYS A 10 -13.60 -38.35 -17.88
C LYS A 10 -14.70 -38.72 -16.90
N LYS A 11 -15.43 -39.82 -17.15
CA LYS A 11 -16.54 -40.26 -16.29
C LYS A 11 -16.08 -40.64 -14.86
N SER A 12 -14.96 -41.33 -14.71
CA SER A 12 -14.41 -41.69 -13.39
C SER A 12 -13.90 -40.46 -12.64
N PHE A 13 -13.27 -39.51 -13.34
CA PHE A 13 -12.87 -38.22 -12.78
C PHE A 13 -14.07 -37.41 -12.27
N TRP A 14 -15.16 -37.35 -13.04
CA TRP A 14 -16.40 -36.69 -12.60
C TRP A 14 -17.10 -37.43 -11.44
N ALA A 15 -17.01 -38.76 -11.39
CA ALA A 15 -17.57 -39.56 -10.30
C ALA A 15 -16.79 -39.34 -8.98
N GLN A 16 -15.46 -39.37 -9.04
CA GLN A 16 -14.58 -39.06 -7.91
C GLN A 16 -14.80 -37.63 -7.40
N LEU A 17 -14.89 -36.65 -8.31
CA LEU A 17 -15.21 -35.27 -7.95
C LEU A 17 -16.56 -35.14 -7.24
N LYS A 18 -17.58 -35.90 -7.67
CA LYS A 18 -18.92 -35.89 -7.07
C LYS A 18 -18.93 -36.52 -5.68
N GLU A 19 -18.16 -37.58 -5.48
CA GLU A 19 -17.97 -38.27 -4.20
C GLU A 19 -17.18 -37.41 -3.20
N ASP A 20 -16.10 -36.76 -3.66
CA ASP A 20 -15.34 -35.77 -2.88
C ASP A 20 -16.17 -34.57 -2.45
N TRP A 21 -17.18 -34.22 -3.26
CA TRP A 21 -18.17 -33.19 -2.95
C TRP A 21 -19.17 -33.62 -1.86
N GLN A 22 -19.46 -34.91 -1.71
CA GLN A 22 -20.37 -35.46 -0.71
C GLN A 22 -19.67 -35.82 0.62
N ASN A 23 -18.34 -35.90 0.64
CA ASN A 23 -17.58 -36.24 1.85
C ASN A 23 -17.66 -35.15 2.95
N PRO A 24 -18.12 -35.48 4.18
CA PRO A 24 -18.35 -34.51 5.25
C PRO A 24 -17.06 -33.88 5.80
N ILE A 25 -15.92 -34.57 5.66
CA ILE A 25 -14.59 -34.05 6.06
C ILE A 25 -14.15 -32.91 5.13
N SER A 26 -14.41 -33.04 3.82
CA SER A 26 -14.05 -32.03 2.81
C SER A 26 -14.82 -30.72 3.00
N ARG A 27 -16.05 -30.80 3.53
CA ARG A 27 -16.91 -29.63 3.83
C ARG A 27 -16.39 -28.79 5.01
N LYS A 28 -15.92 -29.44 6.09
CA LYS A 28 -15.32 -28.75 7.25
C LYS A 28 -13.95 -28.14 6.90
N VAL A 29 -13.13 -28.85 6.13
CA VAL A 29 -11.82 -28.35 5.67
C VAL A 29 -11.99 -27.17 4.69
N ARG A 30 -12.95 -27.24 3.77
CA ARG A 30 -13.29 -26.11 2.87
C ARG A 30 -13.74 -24.87 3.63
N SER A 31 -14.58 -25.01 4.67
CA SER A 31 -15.03 -23.84 5.45
C SER A 31 -13.87 -23.16 6.19
N LYS A 32 -12.93 -23.94 6.75
CA LYS A 32 -11.73 -23.38 7.41
C LYS A 32 -10.78 -22.71 6.42
N ASN A 33 -10.56 -23.35 5.26
CA ASN A 33 -9.70 -22.80 4.22
C ASN A 33 -10.32 -21.54 3.56
N ALA A 34 -11.64 -21.54 3.33
CA ALA A 34 -12.36 -20.37 2.82
C ALA A 34 -12.28 -19.19 3.80
N MET A 35 -12.44 -19.44 5.11
CA MET A 35 -12.28 -18.41 6.13
C MET A 35 -10.85 -17.87 6.19
N MET A 36 -9.84 -18.73 6.01
CA MET A 36 -8.44 -18.32 5.96
C MET A 36 -8.12 -17.49 4.71
N VAL A 37 -8.63 -17.88 3.54
CA VAL A 37 -8.46 -17.12 2.29
C VAL A 37 -9.21 -15.79 2.36
N ALA A 38 -10.44 -15.77 2.86
CA ALA A 38 -11.19 -14.54 3.06
C ALA A 38 -10.46 -13.58 4.01
N GLY A 39 -9.94 -14.07 5.14
CA GLY A 39 -9.15 -13.25 6.07
C GLY A 39 -7.89 -12.67 5.42
N LYS A 40 -7.17 -13.47 4.60
CA LYS A 40 -6.02 -12.99 3.83
C LYS A 40 -6.41 -11.91 2.83
N LEU A 41 -7.49 -12.12 2.06
CA LEU A 41 -7.98 -11.15 1.08
C LEU A 41 -8.39 -9.83 1.72
N ILE A 42 -9.14 -9.88 2.83
CA ILE A 42 -9.55 -8.69 3.57
C ILE A 42 -8.33 -7.92 4.08
N ARG A 43 -7.36 -8.62 4.69
CA ARG A 43 -6.11 -8.01 5.17
C ARG A 43 -5.35 -7.34 4.02
N THR A 44 -5.21 -8.01 2.88
CA THR A 44 -4.55 -7.45 1.70
C THR A 44 -5.29 -6.22 1.18
N PHE A 45 -6.62 -6.26 1.09
CA PHE A 45 -7.42 -5.12 0.64
C PHE A 45 -7.26 -3.91 1.57
N ILE A 46 -7.31 -4.12 2.89
CA ILE A 46 -7.09 -3.05 3.88
C ILE A 46 -5.69 -2.46 3.75
N LEU A 47 -4.65 -3.30 3.59
CA LEU A 47 -3.27 -2.82 3.42
C LEU A 47 -3.09 -2.01 2.14
N ILE A 48 -3.70 -2.44 1.03
CA ILE A 48 -3.67 -1.69 -0.25
C ILE A 48 -4.40 -0.35 -0.09
N GLY A 49 -5.60 -0.37 0.51
CA GLY A 49 -6.37 0.85 0.78
C GLY A 49 -5.61 1.84 1.67
N LEU A 50 -4.98 1.34 2.74
CA LEU A 50 -4.16 2.16 3.64
C LEU A 50 -2.96 2.77 2.90
N CYS A 51 -2.28 1.98 2.06
CA CYS A 51 -1.18 2.46 1.24
C CYS A 51 -1.63 3.59 0.31
N PHE A 52 -2.79 3.45 -0.34
CA PHE A 52 -3.35 4.48 -1.21
C PHE A 52 -3.70 5.78 -0.45
N VAL A 53 -4.31 5.65 0.73
CA VAL A 53 -4.65 6.80 1.60
C VAL A 53 -3.41 7.57 2.02
N ILE A 54 -2.28 6.90 2.28
CA ILE A 54 -1.01 7.54 2.65
C ILE A 54 -0.30 8.11 1.41
N LEU A 55 -0.29 7.41 0.29
CA LEU A 55 0.39 7.84 -0.93
C LEU A 55 -0.26 9.07 -1.57
N ALA A 56 -1.59 9.18 -1.55
CA ALA A 56 -2.30 10.31 -2.16
C ALA A 56 -1.80 11.69 -1.65
N PRO A 57 -1.74 11.98 -0.34
CA PRO A 57 -1.23 13.25 0.15
C PRO A 57 0.27 13.39 -0.10
N ILE A 58 1.07 12.32 -0.06
CA ILE A 58 2.52 12.38 -0.35
C ILE A 58 2.75 12.88 -1.79
N ILE A 59 2.02 12.32 -2.77
CA ILE A 59 2.12 12.71 -4.17
C ILE A 59 1.67 14.18 -4.35
N GLN A 60 0.59 14.59 -3.68
CA GLN A 60 0.14 15.99 -3.71
C GLN A 60 1.16 16.96 -3.11
N LYS A 61 1.75 16.62 -1.96
CA LYS A 61 2.79 17.44 -1.33
C LYS A 61 4.04 17.52 -2.21
N LEU A 62 4.40 16.44 -2.88
CA LEU A 62 5.49 16.43 -3.84
C LEU A 62 5.19 17.35 -5.04
N SER A 63 3.97 17.28 -5.60
CA SER A 63 3.53 18.17 -6.67
C SER A 63 3.58 19.65 -6.26
N ILE A 64 3.16 19.98 -5.04
CA ILE A 64 3.21 21.36 -4.50
C ILE A 64 4.66 21.81 -4.27
N ALA A 65 5.55 20.93 -3.83
CA ALA A 65 6.95 21.26 -3.60
C ALA A 65 7.64 21.74 -4.88
N PHE A 66 7.26 21.20 -6.04
CA PHE A 66 7.77 21.59 -7.36
C PHE A 66 6.97 22.70 -8.07
N ARG A 67 5.95 23.28 -7.43
CA ARG A 67 5.12 24.33 -8.00
C ARG A 67 5.72 25.72 -7.74
N ASP A 68 5.51 26.66 -8.66
CA ASP A 68 5.89 28.05 -8.45
C ASP A 68 5.08 28.73 -7.31
N PRO A 69 5.71 29.55 -6.44
CA PRO A 69 5.02 30.24 -5.36
C PRO A 69 3.87 31.16 -5.81
N SER A 70 3.96 31.70 -7.02
CA SER A 70 2.93 32.59 -7.58
C SER A 70 1.64 31.85 -7.95
N ASP A 71 1.72 30.53 -8.17
CA ASP A 71 0.59 29.71 -8.59
C ASP A 71 -0.14 29.05 -7.41
N ILE A 72 0.29 29.24 -6.14
CA ILE A 72 -0.31 28.60 -4.96
C ILE A 72 -1.83 28.84 -4.84
N SER A 73 -2.34 29.95 -5.38
CA SER A 73 -3.74 30.34 -5.35
C SER A 73 -4.65 29.60 -6.35
N ASN A 74 -4.10 28.85 -7.31
CA ASN A 74 -4.91 28.14 -8.32
C ASN A 74 -5.17 26.67 -7.90
N PRO A 75 -6.42 26.31 -7.52
CA PRO A 75 -6.77 24.98 -7.02
C PRO A 75 -6.87 23.90 -8.11
N GLN A 76 -6.76 24.24 -9.41
CA GLN A 76 -6.89 23.27 -10.51
C GLN A 76 -5.68 22.33 -10.67
N VAL A 77 -4.58 22.60 -9.96
CA VAL A 77 -3.26 22.01 -10.22
C VAL A 77 -2.82 21.12 -9.04
N ALA A 78 -3.73 20.23 -8.60
CA ALA A 78 -3.53 19.41 -7.41
C ALA A 78 -2.70 18.13 -7.64
N TRP A 79 -2.57 17.67 -8.89
CA TRP A 79 -1.93 16.39 -9.23
C TRP A 79 -0.70 16.51 -10.14
N ILE A 80 -0.70 17.42 -11.12
CA ILE A 80 0.43 17.73 -12.00
C ILE A 80 0.66 19.25 -11.93
N PRO A 81 1.86 19.75 -11.60
CA PRO A 81 2.17 21.18 -11.61
C PRO A 81 2.11 21.73 -13.05
N GLU A 82 1.51 22.91 -13.22
CA GLU A 82 1.38 23.62 -14.51
C GLU A 82 2.71 24.28 -14.90
N SER A 83 3.45 24.76 -13.90
CA SER A 83 4.80 25.30 -13.98
C SER A 83 5.72 24.50 -13.05
N PHE A 84 6.76 23.87 -13.60
CA PHE A 84 7.81 23.24 -12.79
C PHE A 84 8.79 24.32 -12.34
N SER A 85 8.81 24.62 -11.03
CA SER A 85 9.65 25.68 -10.47
C SER A 85 10.41 25.18 -9.25
N ILE A 86 11.72 25.44 -9.25
CA ILE A 86 12.64 25.13 -8.13
C ILE A 86 12.72 26.31 -7.15
N VAL A 87 12.12 27.46 -7.51
CA VAL A 87 12.15 28.69 -6.70
C VAL A 87 11.56 28.47 -5.31
N ASN A 88 10.54 27.61 -5.18
CA ASN A 88 9.96 27.27 -3.89
C ASN A 88 10.97 26.62 -2.92
N PHE A 89 11.91 25.83 -3.42
CA PHE A 89 12.99 25.26 -2.60
C PHE A 89 14.00 26.31 -2.15
N GLN A 90 14.33 27.29 -3.00
CA GLN A 90 15.25 28.38 -2.65
C GLN A 90 14.63 29.29 -1.58
N ILE A 91 13.36 29.66 -1.78
CA ILE A 91 12.58 30.45 -0.82
C ILE A 91 12.49 29.72 0.52
N ALA A 92 12.17 28.42 0.53
CA ALA A 92 12.14 27.63 1.75
C ALA A 92 13.51 27.53 2.43
N TRP A 93 14.60 27.46 1.67
CA TRP A 93 15.96 27.38 2.22
C TRP A 93 16.33 28.63 3.02
N GLU A 94 15.97 29.80 2.50
CA GLU A 94 16.25 31.10 3.12
C GLU A 94 15.30 31.40 4.28
N LEU A 95 13.99 31.17 4.11
CA LEU A 95 12.98 31.44 5.15
C LEU A 95 13.06 30.51 6.37
N LEU A 96 13.39 29.23 6.17
CA LEU A 96 13.49 28.27 7.28
C LEU A 96 14.91 28.18 7.88
N GLU A 97 15.88 28.95 7.37
CA GLU A 97 17.30 28.81 7.72
C GLU A 97 17.72 27.34 7.75
N TYR A 98 17.41 26.62 6.66
CA TYR A 98 17.30 25.16 6.64
C TYR A 98 18.59 24.45 7.14
N GLY A 99 19.75 25.06 6.91
CA GLY A 99 21.04 24.57 7.41
C GLY A 99 21.12 24.48 8.94
N SER A 100 20.78 25.55 9.65
CA SER A 100 20.77 25.58 11.12
C SER A 100 19.66 24.70 11.69
N SER A 101 18.47 24.75 11.07
CA SER A 101 17.30 23.99 11.49
C SER A 101 17.51 22.48 11.43
N ILE A 102 18.13 21.95 10.36
CA ILE A 102 18.44 20.51 10.24
C ILE A 102 19.35 20.06 11.39
N TRP A 103 20.42 20.80 11.68
CA TRP A 103 21.35 20.44 12.76
C TRP A 103 20.68 20.44 14.12
N ASN A 104 19.86 21.45 14.40
CA ASN A 104 19.09 21.52 15.64
C ASN A 104 18.11 20.36 15.77
N THR A 105 17.35 20.04 14.71
CA THR A 105 16.42 18.88 14.72
C THR A 105 17.16 17.56 14.90
N LEU A 106 18.31 17.38 14.26
CA LEU A 106 19.08 16.14 14.34
C LEU A 106 19.68 15.93 15.73
N ILE A 107 20.23 16.99 16.34
CA ILE A 107 20.72 16.94 17.72
C ILE A 107 19.56 16.65 18.67
N LEU A 108 18.45 17.39 18.54
CA LEU A 108 17.27 17.21 19.38
C LEU A 108 16.71 15.79 19.28
N SER A 109 16.50 15.26 18.07
CA SER A 109 15.95 13.91 17.88
C SER A 109 16.90 12.84 18.43
N THR A 110 18.21 13.03 18.27
CA THR A 110 19.22 12.09 18.78
C THR A 110 19.25 12.09 20.31
N VAL A 111 19.26 13.27 20.93
CA VAL A 111 19.24 13.40 22.39
C VAL A 111 17.97 12.80 22.96
N VAL A 112 16.80 13.10 22.38
CA VAL A 112 15.52 12.53 22.80
C VAL A 112 15.52 11.01 22.65
N MET A 113 16.01 10.48 21.53
CA MET A 113 16.14 9.03 21.31
C MET A 113 17.01 8.37 22.38
N LEU A 114 18.17 8.96 22.70
CA LEU A 114 19.09 8.42 23.71
C LEU A 114 18.47 8.43 25.11
N ILE A 115 17.84 9.54 25.51
CA ILE A 115 17.12 9.63 26.79
C ILE A 115 16.00 8.59 26.84
N GLN A 116 15.23 8.44 25.76
CA GLN A 116 14.14 7.47 25.67
C GLN A 116 14.62 6.03 25.86
N ILE A 117 15.75 5.66 25.25
CA ILE A 117 16.35 4.32 25.38
C ILE A 117 16.84 4.06 26.80
N ILE A 118 17.40 5.05 27.48
CA ILE A 118 17.87 4.90 28.87
C ILE A 118 16.68 4.82 29.85
N ALA A 119 15.58 5.50 29.54
CA ALA A 119 14.37 5.53 30.37
C ALA A 119 13.47 4.29 30.20
N SER A 120 13.49 3.62 29.04
CA SER A 120 12.70 2.43 28.72
C SER A 120 13.38 1.13 29.16
#